data_AF-A0A1H3NZG1-F1
#
_entry.id   AF-A0A1H3NZG1-F1
#
_cell.length_a   1.000
_cell.length_b   1.000
_cell.length_c   1.000
_cell.angle_alpha   90.00
_cell.angle_beta   90.00
_cell.angle_gamma   90.00
#
_symmetry.space_group_name_H-M   'P 1'
#
loop_
_entity.id
_entity.type
_entity.pdbx_description
1 polymer ?
#
loop_
_entity_poly.entity_id
_entity_poly.type
_entity_poly.pdbx_seq_one_letter_code
_entity_poly.pdbx_strand_id
1 'polypeptide(L)' 'MSQTTEDVGIYRQSTPSALGLDPETGGEPLDRDGAFSPPTVLTDVPDDSPAARGELFSPVAAVFRVDDESEAIA' A
#
# COMPACT_ATOMS: atom_id res chain seq x y z
N MET A 1 -7.63 26.09 11.09
CA MET A 1 -6.51 25.51 10.33
C MET A 1 -7.06 24.33 9.56
N SER A 2 -7.59 24.59 8.36
CA SER A 2 -8.12 23.55 7.47
C SER A 2 -6.98 23.14 6.56
N GLN A 3 -6.14 22.23 7.05
CA GLN A 3 -5.24 21.51 6.15
C GLN A 3 -6.08 20.37 5.59
N THR A 4 -6.31 20.39 4.28
CA THR A 4 -7.04 19.35 3.57
C THR A 4 -6.30 18.03 3.79
N THR A 5 -7.05 16.94 3.96
CA THR A 5 -6.56 15.56 4.16
C THR A 5 -5.58 15.08 3.07
N GLU A 6 -5.36 15.87 2.02
CA GLU A 6 -4.40 15.63 0.95
C GLU A 6 -2.93 15.80 1.39
N ASP A 7 -2.64 16.51 2.48
CA ASP A 7 -1.27 16.79 2.96
C ASP A 7 -0.76 15.84 4.06
N VAL A 8 -1.65 15.06 4.68
CA VAL A 8 -1.24 13.94 5.54
C VAL A 8 -1.52 12.70 4.74
N GLY A 9 -0.48 11.93 4.41
CA GLY A 9 -0.55 10.67 3.65
C GLY A 9 -1.36 9.56 4.32
N ILE A 10 -2.46 9.85 4.99
CA ILE A 10 -3.46 8.85 5.38
C ILE A 10 -4.22 8.52 4.10
N TYR A 11 -3.67 7.60 3.33
CA TYR A 11 -4.38 6.98 2.23
C TYR A 11 -5.68 6.39 2.80
N ARG A 12 -6.85 6.89 2.35
CA ARG A 12 -8.14 6.29 2.69
C ARG A 12 -8.02 4.82 2.28
N GLN A 13 -8.11 3.91 3.26
CA GLN A 13 -7.87 2.48 3.03
C GLN A 13 -8.76 1.98 1.90
N SER A 14 -8.17 1.94 0.71
CA SER A 14 -8.74 1.34 -0.49
C SER A 14 -8.17 -0.06 -0.51
N THR A 15 -8.97 -1.06 -0.86
CA THR A 15 -8.43 -2.39 -1.06
C THR A 15 -7.41 -2.34 -2.22
N PRO A 16 -6.33 -3.13 -2.20
CA PRO A 16 -5.40 -3.23 -3.32
C PRO A 16 -6.12 -3.58 -4.64
N SER A 17 -7.16 -4.42 -4.56
CA SER A 17 -8.04 -4.76 -5.68
C SER A 17 -8.71 -3.52 -6.30
N ALA A 18 -9.11 -2.53 -5.50
CA ALA A 18 -9.66 -1.27 -6.00
C ALA A 18 -8.61 -0.38 -6.69
N LEU A 19 -7.32 -0.68 -6.53
CA LEU A 19 -6.19 -0.03 -7.20
C LEU A 19 -5.66 -0.83 -8.39
N GLY A 20 -6.31 -1.95 -8.74
CA GLY A 20 -5.85 -2.84 -9.80
C GLY A 20 -4.60 -3.64 -9.43
N LEU A 21 -4.31 -3.79 -8.14
CA LEU A 21 -3.22 -4.61 -7.61
C LEU A 21 -3.79 -5.91 -7.04
N ASP A 22 -3.22 -7.03 -7.45
CA ASP A 22 -3.54 -8.34 -6.90
C ASP A 22 -2.53 -8.67 -5.78
N PRO A 23 -2.96 -8.72 -4.51
CA PRO A 23 -2.05 -9.02 -3.40
C PRO A 23 -1.71 -10.52 -3.35
N GLU A 24 -0.47 -10.84 -2.97
CA GLU A 24 -0.05 -12.22 -2.70
C GLU A 24 -0.77 -12.82 -1.48
N THR A 25 -1.13 -11.95 -0.52
CA THR A 25 -1.95 -12.30 0.66
C THR A 25 -2.62 -11.04 1.21
N GLY A 26 -3.74 -11.22 1.90
CA GLY A 26 -4.48 -10.12 2.54
C GLY A 26 -5.30 -9.31 1.54
N GLY A 27 -5.32 -7.98 1.71
CA GLY A 27 -5.95 -7.03 0.79
C GLY A 27 -7.46 -6.86 0.90
N GLU A 28 -8.16 -7.82 1.52
CA GLU A 28 -9.62 -7.74 1.73
C GLU A 28 -9.98 -7.55 3.21
N PRO A 29 -10.96 -6.68 3.53
CA PRO A 29 -11.40 -6.49 4.90
C PRO A 29 -11.81 -7.82 5.55
N LEU A 30 -11.47 -7.98 6.83
CA LEU A 30 -11.88 -9.17 7.58
C LEU A 30 -13.35 -9.05 7.96
N ASP A 31 -14.10 -10.14 7.80
CA ASP A 31 -15.52 -10.21 8.15
C ASP A 31 -15.72 -10.25 9.67
N ARG A 32 -15.54 -9.08 10.32
CA ARG A 32 -15.66 -8.86 11.76
C ARG A 32 -15.81 -7.38 12.09
N ASP A 33 -16.47 -7.09 13.20
CA ASP A 33 -16.65 -5.72 13.68
C ASP A 33 -15.32 -5.08 14.13
N GLY A 34 -15.10 -3.82 13.75
CA GLY A 34 -13.95 -3.02 14.16
C GLY A 34 -13.02 -2.63 13.01
N ALA A 35 -11.95 -1.90 13.33
CA ALA A 35 -10.96 -1.42 12.36
C ALA A 35 -9.84 -2.45 12.14
N PHE A 36 -10.20 -3.61 11.59
CA PHE A 36 -9.26 -4.71 11.36
C PHE A 36 -8.82 -4.78 9.88
N SER A 37 -7.60 -4.32 9.59
CA SER A 37 -6.93 -4.58 8.30
C SER A 37 -6.06 -5.84 8.39
N PRO A 38 -6.14 -6.79 7.43
CA PRO A 38 -5.25 -7.95 7.41
C PRO A 38 -3.82 -7.54 7.01
N PRO A 39 -2.79 -8.28 7.46
CA PRO A 39 -1.47 -8.19 6.89
C PRO A 39 -1.53 -8.45 5.38
N THR A 40 -0.99 -7.52 4.59
CA THR A 40 -1.10 -7.55 3.12
C THR A 40 0.28 -7.47 2.49
N VAL A 41 0.54 -8.28 1.45
CA VAL A 41 1.77 -8.22 0.66
C VAL A 41 1.40 -7.88 -0.78
N LEU A 42 1.99 -6.82 -1.30
CA LEU A 42 1.83 -6.37 -2.69
C LEU A 42 3.10 -6.67 -3.48
N THR A 43 2.91 -7.18 -4.69
CA THR A 43 3.91 -7.40 -5.74
C THR A 43 3.46 -6.65 -7.00
N ASP A 44 4.35 -6.54 -7.98
CA ASP A 44 4.07 -5.87 -9.27
C ASP A 44 3.49 -4.44 -9.12
N VAL A 45 3.93 -3.73 -8.07
CA VAL A 45 3.47 -2.37 -7.75
C VAL A 45 4.12 -1.35 -8.69
N PRO A 46 3.35 -0.52 -9.43
CA PRO A 46 3.91 0.52 -10.27
C PRO A 46 4.69 1.58 -9.47
N ASP A 47 5.85 2.00 -9.98
CA ASP A 47 6.76 2.94 -9.30
C ASP A 47 6.19 4.34 -9.05
N ASP A 48 5.16 4.73 -9.81
CA ASP A 48 4.46 6.00 -9.67
C ASP A 48 3.18 5.91 -8.82
N SER A 49 2.84 4.71 -8.35
CA SER A 49 1.66 4.50 -7.53
C SER A 49 1.81 5.09 -6.11
N PRO A 50 0.69 5.47 -5.46
CA PRO A 50 0.71 5.84 -4.05
C PRO A 50 1.23 4.73 -3.13
N ALA A 51 1.12 3.46 -3.54
CA ALA A 51 1.66 2.34 -2.78
C ALA A 51 3.19 2.26 -2.84
N ALA A 52 3.82 2.79 -3.89
CA ALA A 52 5.27 2.90 -4.00
C ALA A 52 5.84 4.18 -3.35
N ARG A 53 5.14 5.32 -3.46
CA ARG A 53 5.68 6.64 -3.07
C ARG A 53 5.10 7.21 -1.77
N GLY A 54 3.93 6.73 -1.37
CA GLY A 54 3.20 7.22 -0.20
C GLY A 54 3.43 6.36 1.04
N GLU A 55 3.02 6.89 2.18
CA GLU A 55 2.96 6.14 3.43
C GLU A 55 1.59 5.46 3.56
N LEU A 56 1.55 4.14 3.70
CA LEU A 56 0.28 3.40 3.69
C LEU A 56 -0.46 3.39 5.04
N PHE A 57 0.23 3.68 6.15
CA PHE A 57 -0.31 3.69 7.53
C PHE A 57 -1.14 2.45 7.91
N SER A 58 -0.93 1.34 7.20
CA SER A 58 -1.68 0.10 7.26
C SER A 58 -0.67 -1.06 7.24
N PRO A 59 -1.03 -2.27 7.71
CA PRO A 59 -0.10 -3.41 7.76
C PRO A 59 0.13 -4.01 6.36
N VAL A 60 0.68 -3.21 5.45
CA VAL A 60 0.90 -3.52 4.05
C VAL A 60 2.39 -3.41 3.74
N ALA A 61 2.96 -4.46 3.18
CA ALA A 61 4.31 -4.44 2.63
C ALA A 61 4.25 -4.45 1.10
N ALA A 62 4.96 -3.54 0.45
CA ALA A 62 5.20 -3.57 -0.99
C ALA A 62 6.58 -4.16 -1.24
N VAL A 63 6.66 -5.14 -2.15
CA VAL A 63 7.91 -5.84 -2.51
C VAL A 63 8.25 -5.48 -3.95
N PHE A 64 9.44 -4.91 -4.12
CA PHE A 64 9.97 -4.51 -5.42
C PHE A 64 11.13 -5.44 -5.81
N ARG A 65 11.23 -5.74 -7.09
CA ARG A 65 12.34 -6.50 -7.66
C ARG A 65 13.30 -5.53 -8.35
N VAL A 66 14.58 -5.71 -8.07
CA VAL A 66 15.69 -5.04 -8.74
C VAL A 66 16.69 -6.08 -9.23
N ASP A 67 17.52 -5.72 -10.19
CA ASP A 67 18.57 -6.58 -10.74
C ASP A 67 19.78 -6.66 -9.80
N ASP A 68 20.14 -5.56 -9.13
CA ASP A 68 21.28 -5.50 -8.21
C ASP A 68 21.15 -4.45 -7.08
N GLU A 69 22.11 -4.47 -6.15
CA GLU A 69 22.14 -3.56 -4.98
C GLU A 69 22.25 -2.09 -5.38
N SER A 70 22.97 -1.76 -6.45
CA SER A 70 23.15 -0.37 -6.87
C SER A 70 21.84 0.20 -7.40
N GLU A 71 21.03 -0.60 -8.09
CA GLU A 71 19.67 -0.22 -8.48
C GLU A 71 18.75 -0.03 -7.26
N ALA A 72 18.83 -0.89 -6.24
CA ALA A 72 18.03 -0.71 -5.02
C ALA A 72 18.33 0.59 -4.26
N ILE A 73 19.53 1.16 -4.42
CA ILE A 73 19.97 2.36 -3.72
C ILE A 73 19.62 3.66 -4.48
N ALA A 74 19.52 3.60 -5.80
CA ALA A 74 19.37 4.77 -6.68
C ALA A 74 17.98 5.42 -6.59
#